data_AF-A0A9X9A3M4-F1
#
_entry.id   AF-A0A9X9A3M4-F1
#
_cell.length_a   1.000
_cell.length_b   1.000
_cell.length_c   1.000
_cell.angle_alpha   90.00
_cell.angle_beta   90.00
_cell.angle_gamma   90.00
#
_symmetry.space_group_name_H-M   'P 1'
#
loop_
_entity.id
_entity.type
_entity.pdbx_description
1 polymer ?
#
loop_
_entity_poly.entity_id
_entity_poly.type
_entity_poly.pdbx_seq_one_letter_code
_entity_poly.pdbx_strand_id
1 'polypeptide(L)'
;TRSYRSTKPIIEFTRALVPEGKNIHAFERDGEKPTVTKVANESELHEHITAKVAALQTEQHNTIAIICKSAAESAAAYEALSHIENIKLVKSNSAEYEQGIVVIPAYLAKGIEFDAVIIYDASKDVYSDESVRRLFYTACTRAMHELQLYSVGEVSPFILGADSESFELITTP
;
A
#
# COMPACT_ATOMS: atom_id res chain seq x y z
N THR A 1 0.09 -24.61 -3.80
CA THR A 1 -1.26 -24.08 -4.01
C THR A 1 -1.22 -22.60 -3.69
N ARG A 2 -1.23 -21.70 -4.68
CA ARG A 2 -1.12 -20.25 -4.44
C ARG A 2 -2.46 -19.74 -3.90
N SER A 3 -2.57 -19.65 -2.57
CA SER A 3 -3.63 -18.91 -1.90
C SER A 3 -3.30 -17.43 -2.06
N TYR A 4 -3.97 -16.75 -2.99
CA TYR A 4 -4.03 -15.30 -2.96
C TYR A 4 -5.07 -14.96 -1.88
N ARG A 5 -4.63 -14.42 -0.73
CA ARG A 5 -5.51 -14.14 0.41
C ARG A 5 -6.23 -12.79 0.34
N SER A 6 -5.83 -11.94 -0.60
CA SER A 6 -6.45 -10.63 -0.82
C SER A 6 -7.93 -10.74 -1.20
N THR A 7 -8.70 -9.70 -0.89
CA THR A 7 -10.08 -9.55 -1.35
C THR A 7 -10.16 -9.43 -2.87
N LYS A 8 -11.31 -9.74 -3.43
CA LYS A 8 -11.57 -9.66 -4.87
C LYS A 8 -11.26 -8.27 -5.44
N PRO A 9 -11.71 -7.15 -4.84
CA PRO A 9 -11.39 -5.81 -5.36
C PRO A 9 -9.88 -5.53 -5.40
N ILE A 10 -9.13 -5.94 -4.37
CA ILE A 10 -7.66 -5.78 -4.35
C ILE A 10 -7.02 -6.59 -5.48
N ILE A 11 -7.46 -7.82 -5.73
CA ILE A 11 -6.93 -8.65 -6.84
C ILE A 11 -7.28 -8.02 -8.19
N GLU A 12 -8.51 -7.54 -8.36
CA GLU A 12 -8.97 -6.90 -9.60
C GLU A 12 -8.24 -5.61 -9.92
N PHE A 13 -7.95 -4.79 -8.91
CA PHE A 13 -7.08 -3.62 -9.02
C PHE A 13 -5.64 -4.03 -9.36
N THR A 14 -5.04 -4.90 -8.56
CA THR A 14 -3.60 -5.22 -8.69
C THR A 14 -3.25 -5.98 -9.96
N ARG A 15 -4.15 -6.80 -10.51
CA ARG A 15 -3.91 -7.47 -11.80
C ARG A 15 -3.81 -6.47 -12.96
N ALA A 16 -4.47 -5.32 -12.88
CA ALA A 16 -4.36 -4.29 -13.92
C ALA A 16 -2.99 -3.60 -13.92
N LEU A 17 -2.26 -3.67 -12.80
CA LEU A 17 -0.94 -3.05 -12.65
C LEU A 17 0.16 -3.77 -13.44
N VAL A 18 -0.05 -5.01 -13.88
CA VAL A 18 0.97 -5.84 -14.56
C VAL A 18 0.47 -6.44 -15.87
N PRO A 19 1.31 -6.53 -16.92
CA PRO A 19 0.90 -7.09 -18.21
C PRO A 19 0.38 -8.52 -18.15
N GLU A 20 0.96 -9.37 -17.28
CA GLU A 20 0.54 -10.77 -17.13
C GLU A 20 -0.68 -10.95 -16.22
N GLY A 21 -1.27 -9.87 -15.73
CA GLY A 21 -2.36 -9.92 -14.75
C GLY A 21 -3.64 -10.58 -15.26
N LYS A 22 -3.81 -10.71 -16.59
CA LYS A 22 -4.94 -11.45 -17.20
C LYS A 22 -5.03 -12.91 -16.76
N ASN A 23 -3.92 -13.50 -16.31
CA ASN A 23 -3.86 -14.88 -15.82
C ASN A 23 -4.12 -14.99 -14.30
N ILE A 24 -4.37 -13.87 -13.62
CA ILE A 24 -4.63 -13.82 -12.18
C ILE A 24 -6.14 -13.85 -11.98
N HIS A 25 -6.62 -14.92 -11.34
CA HIS A 25 -8.02 -15.11 -11.00
C HIS A 25 -8.26 -14.70 -9.55
N ALA A 26 -9.23 -13.82 -9.33
CA ALA A 26 -9.70 -13.48 -8.00
C ALA A 26 -10.51 -14.64 -7.41
N PHE A 27 -10.32 -14.87 -6.12
CA PHE A 27 -11.23 -15.71 -5.33
C PHE A 27 -12.41 -14.85 -4.87
N GLU A 28 -13.57 -15.47 -4.64
CA GLU A 28 -14.77 -14.78 -4.13
C GLU A 28 -14.62 -14.47 -2.63
N ARG A 29 -13.80 -13.46 -2.34
CA ARG A 29 -13.69 -12.84 -1.02
C ARG A 29 -14.09 -11.39 -1.14
N ASP A 30 -15.26 -11.04 -0.62
CA ASP A 30 -15.73 -9.67 -0.60
C ASP A 30 -14.86 -8.79 0.30
N GLY A 31 -14.90 -7.48 0.03
CA GLY A 31 -14.19 -6.45 0.78
C GLY A 31 -14.30 -5.11 0.08
N GLU A 32 -13.61 -4.12 0.63
CA GLU A 32 -13.63 -2.76 0.09
C GLU A 32 -12.73 -2.60 -1.13
N LYS A 33 -13.04 -1.60 -1.95
CA LYS A 33 -12.18 -1.21 -3.06
C LYS A 33 -10.93 -0.52 -2.50
N PRO A 34 -9.75 -0.71 -3.13
CA PRO A 34 -8.60 0.12 -2.85
C PRO A 34 -8.93 1.61 -2.96
N THR A 35 -8.42 2.42 -2.06
CA THR A 35 -8.56 3.89 -2.11
C THR A 35 -7.27 4.52 -2.58
N VAL A 36 -7.34 5.42 -3.56
CA VAL A 36 -6.24 6.26 -4.02
C VAL A 36 -6.53 7.69 -3.57
N THR A 37 -5.69 8.25 -2.69
CA THR A 37 -5.84 9.61 -2.20
C THR A 37 -4.71 10.48 -2.73
N LYS A 38 -5.07 11.49 -3.53
CA LYS A 38 -4.14 12.52 -3.98
C LYS A 38 -4.06 13.65 -2.94
N VAL A 39 -2.84 13.96 -2.52
CA VAL A 39 -2.51 15.04 -1.57
C VAL A 39 -1.56 16.05 -2.22
N ALA A 40 -1.56 17.29 -1.74
CA ALA A 40 -0.78 18.36 -2.35
C ALA A 40 0.71 18.31 -1.96
N ASN A 41 1.01 17.83 -0.75
CA ASN A 41 2.35 17.85 -0.17
C ASN A 41 2.55 16.76 0.90
N GLU A 42 3.78 16.62 1.40
CA GLU A 42 4.14 15.62 2.42
C GLU A 42 3.47 15.86 3.78
N SER A 43 3.16 17.10 4.15
CA SER A 43 2.47 17.37 5.43
C SER A 43 1.08 16.77 5.43
N GLU A 44 0.32 17.01 4.35
CA GLU A 44 -0.99 16.39 4.16
C GLU A 44 -0.89 14.87 4.07
N LEU A 45 0.15 14.34 3.40
CA LEU A 45 0.40 12.90 3.37
C LEU A 45 0.48 12.32 4.79
N HIS A 46 1.29 12.92 5.67
CA HIS A 46 1.49 12.42 7.03
C HIS A 46 0.24 12.55 7.88
N GLU A 47 -0.51 13.64 7.75
CA GLU A 47 -1.81 13.82 8.42
C GLU A 47 -2.81 12.73 8.02
N HIS A 48 -2.95 12.49 6.72
CA HIS A 48 -3.86 11.48 6.19
C HIS A 48 -3.45 10.06 6.57
N ILE A 49 -2.15 9.72 6.48
CA ILE A 49 -1.65 8.40 6.92
C ILE A 49 -1.89 8.22 8.41
N THR A 50 -1.61 9.23 9.25
CA THR A 50 -1.85 9.16 10.70
C THR A 50 -3.31 8.87 11.00
N ALA A 51 -4.23 9.64 10.39
CA ALA A 51 -5.67 9.45 10.57
C ALA A 51 -6.13 8.07 10.10
N LYS A 52 -5.63 7.61 8.95
CA LYS A 52 -5.98 6.29 8.41
C LYS A 52 -5.45 5.15 9.28
N VAL A 53 -4.22 5.23 9.79
CA VAL A 53 -3.69 4.23 10.73
C VAL A 53 -4.55 4.13 11.98
N ALA A 54 -4.98 5.25 12.57
CA ALA A 54 -5.87 5.24 13.73
C ALA A 54 -7.25 4.61 13.44
N ALA A 55 -7.81 4.86 12.25
CA ALA A 55 -9.04 4.23 11.80
C ALA A 55 -8.87 2.70 11.65
N LEU A 56 -7.80 2.26 10.99
CA LEU A 56 -7.49 0.84 10.78
C LEU A 56 -7.30 0.08 12.11
N GLN A 57 -6.69 0.73 13.11
CA GLN A 57 -6.57 0.16 14.46
C GLN A 57 -7.94 -0.02 15.12
N THR A 58 -8.85 0.94 14.94
CA THR A 58 -10.23 0.88 15.46
C THR A 58 -11.03 -0.24 14.78
N GLU A 59 -10.74 -0.50 13.50
CA GLU A 59 -11.31 -1.58 12.68
C GLU A 59 -10.69 -2.96 12.96
N GLN A 60 -9.79 -3.06 13.95
CA GLN A 60 -9.16 -4.31 14.41
C GLN A 60 -8.24 -4.99 13.37
N HIS A 61 -7.63 -4.22 12.46
CA HIS A 61 -6.52 -4.73 11.66
C HIS A 61 -5.30 -5.00 12.55
N ASN A 62 -4.86 -6.26 12.60
CA ASN A 62 -3.77 -6.70 13.51
C ASN A 62 -2.39 -6.34 12.97
N THR A 63 -2.27 -6.28 11.65
CA THR A 63 -1.01 -6.01 10.95
C THR A 63 -1.21 -4.91 9.91
N ILE A 64 -0.58 -3.75 10.13
CA ILE A 64 -0.66 -2.57 9.25
C ILE A 64 0.74 -2.27 8.73
N ALA A 65 0.92 -2.29 7.42
CA ALA A 65 2.19 -1.94 6.80
C ALA A 65 2.09 -0.64 6.00
N ILE A 66 2.93 0.32 6.34
CA ILE A 66 3.25 1.48 5.51
C ILE A 66 4.44 1.08 4.64
N ILE A 67 4.15 0.78 3.37
CA ILE A 67 5.15 0.30 2.41
C ILE A 67 5.68 1.48 1.60
N CYS A 68 6.98 1.69 1.68
CA CYS A 68 7.73 2.68 0.91
C CYS A 68 8.49 2.00 -0.23
N LYS A 69 8.80 2.71 -1.31
CA LYS A 69 9.63 2.21 -2.42
C LYS A 69 11.02 1.79 -1.97
N SER A 70 11.65 2.55 -1.07
CA SER A 70 13.06 2.38 -0.70
C SER A 70 13.30 2.49 0.80
N ALA A 71 14.47 2.03 1.27
CA ALA A 71 14.86 2.14 2.67
C ALA A 71 15.05 3.59 3.14
N ALA A 72 15.49 4.48 2.23
CA ALA A 72 15.62 5.90 2.52
C ALA A 72 14.25 6.55 2.73
N GLU A 73 13.29 6.24 1.86
CA GLU A 73 11.90 6.70 2.01
C GLU A 73 11.25 6.12 3.26
N SER A 74 11.50 4.85 3.60
CA SER A 74 11.05 4.26 4.86
C SER A 74 11.61 4.95 6.09
N ALA A 75 12.89 5.37 6.08
CA ALA A 75 13.48 6.09 7.19
C ALA A 75 12.84 7.47 7.38
N ALA A 76 12.66 8.22 6.30
CA ALA A 76 12.00 9.52 6.32
C ALA A 76 10.53 9.41 6.78
N ALA A 77 9.78 8.45 6.23
CA ALA A 77 8.41 8.18 6.62
C ALA A 77 8.29 7.81 8.10
N TYR A 78 9.20 6.98 8.61
CA TYR A 78 9.22 6.61 10.03
C TYR A 78 9.49 7.78 10.96
N GLU A 79 10.44 8.65 10.61
CA GLU A 79 10.73 9.85 11.39
C GLU A 79 9.51 10.78 11.45
N ALA A 80 8.87 11.02 10.30
CA ALA A 80 7.69 11.87 10.18
C ALA A 80 6.44 11.30 10.88
N LEU A 81 6.33 9.99 10.99
CA LEU A 81 5.19 9.29 11.59
C LEU A 81 5.49 8.78 13.01
N SER A 82 6.59 9.22 13.61
CA SER A 82 7.09 8.73 14.90
C SER A 82 6.17 8.98 16.09
N HIS A 83 5.17 9.88 15.96
CA HIS A 83 4.11 10.11 16.94
C HIS A 83 3.04 9.01 16.97
N ILE A 84 2.98 8.13 15.96
CA ILE A 84 2.11 6.95 15.97
C ILE A 84 2.64 5.95 16.99
N GLU A 85 1.84 5.60 17.99
CA GLU A 85 2.26 4.71 19.06
C GLU A 85 2.66 3.33 18.52
N ASN A 86 3.78 2.78 19.01
CA ASN A 86 4.29 1.44 18.68
C ASN A 86 4.63 1.22 17.19
N ILE A 87 4.77 2.28 16.39
CA ILE A 87 5.26 2.19 15.01
C ILE A 87 6.72 1.70 14.99
N LYS A 88 7.05 0.78 14.08
CA LYS A 88 8.41 0.21 13.94
C LYS A 88 8.95 0.38 12.53
N LEU A 89 10.21 0.76 12.40
CA LEU A 89 10.94 0.74 11.13
C LEU A 89 11.59 -0.62 10.90
N VAL A 90 11.23 -1.28 9.80
CA VAL A 90 11.80 -2.56 9.40
C VAL A 90 13.06 -2.33 8.57
N LYS A 91 14.21 -2.73 9.13
CA LYS A 91 15.53 -2.57 8.49
C LYS A 91 16.10 -3.88 7.92
N SER A 92 15.56 -5.02 8.33
CA SER A 92 16.02 -6.35 7.92
C SER A 92 14.90 -7.38 8.04
N ASN A 93 15.10 -8.56 7.45
CA ASN A 93 14.13 -9.66 7.36
C ASN A 93 13.98 -10.46 8.68
N SER A 94 13.82 -9.76 9.80
CA SER A 94 13.62 -10.38 11.13
C SER A 94 12.18 -10.86 11.26
N ALA A 95 11.97 -12.15 11.53
CA ALA A 95 10.69 -12.85 11.51
C ALA A 95 9.62 -12.40 12.54
N GLU A 96 9.76 -11.23 13.16
CA GLU A 96 8.89 -10.71 14.21
C GLU A 96 7.86 -9.70 13.65
N TYR A 97 7.18 -10.05 12.55
CA TYR A 97 6.15 -9.20 11.94
C TYR A 97 4.74 -9.49 12.46
N GLU A 98 4.63 -10.23 13.56
CA GLU A 98 3.39 -10.93 13.91
C GLU A 98 2.23 -9.97 14.25
N GLN A 99 2.50 -8.77 14.78
CA GLN A 99 1.47 -7.77 15.11
C GLN A 99 2.00 -6.33 15.11
N GLY A 100 1.12 -5.37 14.78
CA GLY A 100 1.35 -3.93 14.94
C GLY A 100 1.50 -3.14 13.65
N ILE A 101 2.06 -1.93 13.77
CA ILE A 101 2.25 -0.98 12.67
C ILE A 101 3.73 -0.94 12.29
N VAL A 102 4.02 -1.16 11.01
CA VAL A 102 5.38 -1.16 10.49
C VAL A 102 5.55 -0.21 9.32
N VAL A 103 6.70 0.45 9.25
CA VAL A 103 7.20 1.11 8.05
C VAL A 103 8.26 0.21 7.43
N ILE A 104 8.08 -0.19 6.17
CA ILE A 104 8.90 -1.21 5.53
C ILE A 104 9.19 -0.86 4.07
N PRO A 105 10.43 -1.04 3.58
CA PRO A 105 10.68 -0.88 2.16
C PRO A 105 10.13 -2.07 1.36
N ALA A 106 9.61 -1.80 0.16
CA ALA A 106 8.87 -2.76 -0.66
C ALA A 106 9.63 -4.06 -0.94
N TYR A 107 10.97 -4.01 -1.03
CA TYR A 107 11.79 -5.21 -1.27
C TYR A 107 11.84 -6.16 -0.06
N LEU A 108 11.61 -5.67 1.17
CA LEU A 108 11.53 -6.49 2.38
C LEU A 108 10.12 -7.04 2.63
N ALA A 109 9.08 -6.45 2.04
CA ALA A 109 7.71 -6.92 2.20
C ALA A 109 7.42 -8.24 1.45
N LYS A 110 8.34 -8.70 0.58
CA LYS A 110 8.16 -9.90 -0.24
C LYS A 110 8.01 -11.14 0.64
N GLY A 111 6.90 -11.87 0.48
CA GLY A 111 6.62 -13.10 1.22
C GLY A 111 5.95 -12.87 2.58
N ILE A 112 5.65 -11.61 2.93
CA ILE A 112 4.88 -11.22 4.10
C ILE A 112 3.51 -10.71 3.62
N GLU A 113 2.47 -10.94 4.39
CA GLU A 113 1.12 -10.43 4.12
C GLU A 113 0.66 -9.63 5.34
N PHE A 114 -0.10 -8.56 5.11
CA PHE A 114 -0.62 -7.67 6.15
C PHE A 114 -2.13 -7.55 5.99
N ASP A 115 -2.85 -7.37 7.10
CA ASP A 115 -4.29 -7.13 7.07
C ASP A 115 -4.58 -5.86 6.25
N ALA A 116 -3.86 -4.79 6.54
CA ALA A 116 -3.94 -3.53 5.82
C ALA A 116 -2.57 -3.06 5.30
N VAL A 117 -2.55 -2.50 4.09
CA VAL A 117 -1.36 -1.88 3.50
C VAL A 117 -1.67 -0.44 3.12
N ILE A 118 -0.75 0.45 3.47
CA ILE A 118 -0.68 1.81 3.00
C ILE A 118 0.54 1.92 2.09
N ILE A 119 0.35 2.22 0.80
CA ILE A 119 1.46 2.65 -0.07
C ILE A 119 1.75 4.11 0.23
N TYR A 120 2.95 4.37 0.73
CA TYR A 120 3.35 5.67 1.26
C TYR A 120 3.29 6.79 0.21
N ASP A 121 3.93 6.60 -0.95
CA ASP A 121 3.78 7.50 -2.09
C ASP A 121 3.71 6.73 -3.41
N ALA A 122 2.52 6.70 -3.99
CA ALA A 122 2.15 6.11 -5.26
C ALA A 122 2.07 7.17 -6.38
N SER A 123 2.79 8.28 -6.22
CA SER A 123 2.91 9.33 -7.24
C SER A 123 3.65 8.84 -8.49
N LYS A 124 3.49 9.62 -9.57
CA LYS A 124 4.24 9.49 -10.82
C LYS A 124 5.75 9.62 -10.60
N ASP A 125 6.17 10.47 -9.67
CA ASP A 125 7.60 10.69 -9.39
C ASP A 125 8.24 9.46 -8.75
N VAL A 126 7.47 8.70 -7.95
CA VAL A 126 7.94 7.48 -7.31
C VAL A 126 7.77 6.24 -8.21
N TYR A 127 6.63 6.13 -8.89
CA TYR A 127 6.26 4.95 -9.69
C TYR A 127 5.81 5.33 -11.11
N SER A 128 6.76 5.62 -12.01
CA SER A 128 6.49 5.80 -13.45
C SER A 128 7.33 4.92 -14.36
N ASP A 129 8.48 4.43 -13.87
CA ASP A 129 9.40 3.61 -14.64
C ASP A 129 8.98 2.12 -14.63
N GLU A 130 8.89 1.51 -15.81
CA GLU A 130 8.52 0.09 -15.97
C GLU A 130 9.37 -0.87 -15.11
N SER A 131 10.64 -0.53 -14.84
CA SER A 131 11.53 -1.32 -13.98
C SER A 131 11.02 -1.46 -12.55
N VAL A 132 10.20 -0.51 -12.06
CA VAL A 132 9.61 -0.54 -10.71
C VAL A 132 8.16 -1.02 -10.68
N ARG A 133 7.52 -1.26 -11.84
CA ARG A 133 6.13 -1.74 -11.93
C ARG A 133 5.91 -3.02 -11.10
N ARG A 134 6.84 -3.97 -11.20
CA ARG A 134 6.72 -5.25 -10.47
C ARG A 134 6.95 -5.10 -8.97
N LEU A 135 7.77 -4.13 -8.57
CA LEU A 135 7.94 -3.76 -7.16
C LEU A 135 6.63 -3.18 -6.60
N PHE A 136 6.02 -2.25 -7.33
CA PHE A 136 4.73 -1.63 -6.98
C PHE A 136 3.60 -2.67 -6.85
N TYR A 137 3.48 -3.55 -7.85
CA TYR A 137 2.55 -4.68 -7.80
C TYR A 137 2.78 -5.57 -6.57
N THR A 138 4.06 -5.88 -6.27
CA THR A 138 4.41 -6.71 -5.12
C THR A 138 3.99 -6.03 -3.81
N ALA A 139 4.22 -4.72 -3.68
CA ALA A 139 3.81 -3.94 -2.52
C ALA A 139 2.28 -3.93 -2.33
N CYS A 140 1.53 -3.65 -3.39
CA CYS A 140 0.06 -3.62 -3.32
C CYS A 140 -0.53 -4.99 -2.95
N THR A 141 0.03 -6.07 -3.51
CA THR A 141 -0.43 -7.45 -3.23
C THR A 141 -0.01 -8.00 -1.87
N ARG A 142 0.57 -7.17 -0.99
CA ARG A 142 0.77 -7.56 0.42
C ARG A 142 -0.49 -7.32 1.26
N ALA A 143 -1.47 -6.55 0.74
CA ALA A 143 -2.73 -6.27 1.38
C ALA A 143 -3.68 -7.48 1.34
N MET A 144 -4.17 -7.92 2.49
CA MET A 144 -5.17 -8.98 2.59
C MET A 144 -6.59 -8.45 2.57
N HIS A 145 -6.85 -7.32 3.24
CA HIS A 145 -8.19 -6.80 3.46
C HIS A 145 -8.36 -5.36 3.00
N GLU A 146 -7.37 -4.52 3.26
CA GLU A 146 -7.45 -3.08 3.04
C GLU A 146 -6.20 -2.57 2.32
N LEU A 147 -6.40 -1.76 1.28
CA LEU A 147 -5.32 -1.21 0.46
C LEU A 147 -5.55 0.28 0.24
N GLN A 148 -4.71 1.10 0.86
CA GLN A 148 -4.70 2.54 0.73
C GLN A 148 -3.46 2.96 -0.05
N LEU A 149 -3.62 3.84 -1.03
CA LEU A 149 -2.52 4.40 -1.80
C LEU A 149 -2.59 5.91 -1.71
N TYR A 150 -1.52 6.54 -1.23
CA TYR A 150 -1.42 7.99 -1.26
C TYR A 150 -0.54 8.42 -2.43
N SER A 151 -0.79 9.61 -2.98
CA SER A 151 0.04 10.19 -4.04
C SER A 151 0.29 11.65 -3.73
N VAL A 152 1.55 12.01 -3.51
CA VAL A 152 1.94 13.42 -3.43
C VAL A 152 2.01 13.97 -4.86
N GLY A 153 1.06 14.83 -5.23
CA GLY A 153 0.96 15.34 -6.59
C GLY A 153 0.33 14.34 -7.58
N GLU A 154 0.88 14.22 -8.79
CA GLU A 154 0.28 13.40 -9.86
C GLU A 154 0.31 11.90 -9.52
N VAL A 155 -0.83 11.23 -9.65
CA VAL A 155 -0.97 9.79 -9.44
C VAL A 155 -0.15 9.00 -10.47
N SER A 156 0.46 7.90 -10.04
CA SER A 156 1.22 7.00 -10.91
C SER A 156 0.44 6.57 -12.17
N PRO A 157 1.08 6.58 -13.36
CA PRO A 157 0.45 6.06 -14.58
C PRO A 157 0.09 4.56 -14.48
N PHE A 158 0.68 3.80 -13.56
CA PHE A 158 0.30 2.40 -13.33
C PHE A 158 -1.11 2.27 -12.78
N ILE A 159 -1.52 3.21 -11.92
CA ILE A 159 -2.87 3.27 -11.34
C ILE A 159 -3.84 3.80 -12.39
N LEU A 160 -3.47 4.87 -13.11
CA LEU A 160 -4.35 5.48 -14.12
C LEU A 160 -4.64 4.55 -15.32
N GLY A 161 -3.78 3.56 -15.56
CA GLY A 161 -4.03 2.51 -16.54
C GLY A 161 -4.97 1.40 -16.08
N ALA A 162 -5.32 1.36 -14.79
CA ALA A 162 -6.32 0.44 -14.26
C ALA A 162 -7.74 0.94 -14.54
N ASP A 163 -8.71 0.04 -14.44
CA ASP A 163 -10.13 0.39 -14.56
C ASP A 163 -10.52 1.33 -13.41
N SER A 164 -11.12 2.48 -13.72
CA SER A 164 -11.59 3.43 -12.71
C SER A 164 -12.64 2.85 -11.77
N GLU A 165 -13.33 1.76 -12.16
CA GLU A 165 -14.25 1.07 -11.28
C GLU A 165 -13.55 0.18 -10.24
N SER A 166 -12.24 -0.09 -10.40
CA SER A 166 -11.47 -0.99 -9.52
C SER A 166 -10.90 -0.32 -8.27
N PHE A 167 -11.00 1.01 -8.15
CA PHE A 167 -10.54 1.77 -6.99
C PHE A 167 -11.38 3.04 -6.79
N GLU A 168 -11.29 3.65 -5.61
CA GLU A 168 -11.89 4.96 -5.35
C GLU A 168 -10.82 6.05 -5.39
N LEU A 169 -11.04 7.11 -6.17
CA LEU A 169 -10.12 8.24 -6.23
C LEU A 169 -10.64 9.41 -5.38
N ILE A 170 -9.86 9.79 -4.37
CA ILE A 170 -10.12 10.94 -3.51
C ILE A 170 -9.08 12.01 -3.85
N THR A 171 -9.55 13.23 -4.14
CA THR A 171 -8.67 14.40 -4.30
C THR A 171 -8.92 15.35 -3.14
N THR A 172 -7.87 15.69 -2.41
CA THR A 172 -7.94 16.74 -1.40
C THR A 172 -8.10 18.11 -2.09
N PRO A 173 -8.94 19.00 -1.53
CA PRO A 173 -9.25 20.30 -2.13
C PRO A 173 -8.07 21.25 -2.19
#